data_AF-A0A1F3IQ82-F1
#
_entry.id   AF-A0A1F3IQ82-F1
#
_cell.length_a   1.000
_cell.length_b   1.000
_cell.length_c   1.000
_cell.angle_alpha   90.00
_cell.angle_beta   90.00
_cell.angle_gamma   90.00
#
_symmetry.space_group_name_H-M   'P 1'
#
loop_
_entity.id
_entity.type
_entity.pdbx_description
1 polymer ?
#
loop_
_entity_poly.entity_id
_entity_poly.type
_entity_poly.pdbx_seq_one_letter_code
_entity_poly.pdbx_strand_id
1 'polypeptide(L)'
;MFNLTNLKPLLSIDDATVECPVAGCTHTVERQKNSFKKEPRFQCPEHRIFISPSTYEYEREEENLLWADDSDMELFSAIKTVKRESRIARENSEDAVTWNVFRYLERQNLLPSFLNDYFSTAINTAELILWSFSRLEYYSANDQKYTGWSELNSARLAFGETITRGSEPDIIINTDKALIFIEAKVTSGNDTSGSGENYDRHMKVPNGYTTGANGWYDQVFRSNYQTVVEAQKYELLRFWLLGTWMALQMNKPFILANIVLREKEKAIETEFSKHIQANDTRTFSRMCWEDVYDFIAKSGVSNSDTDKMFHYFKNKTLGYDSNGNLINAFKI
;
A
#
# COMPACT_ATOMS: atom_id res chain seq x y z
N MET A 1 -4.82 8.56 -17.03
CA MET A 1 -4.82 9.17 -15.69
C MET A 1 -4.80 10.69 -15.78
N PHE A 2 -5.77 11.37 -15.15
CA PHE A 2 -5.72 12.82 -14.96
C PHE A 2 -4.70 13.16 -13.87
N ASN A 3 -4.10 14.35 -13.97
CA ASN A 3 -3.03 14.79 -13.08
C ASN A 3 -3.15 16.30 -12.83
N LEU A 4 -2.20 16.87 -12.09
CA LEU A 4 -2.18 18.29 -11.71
C LEU A 4 -2.40 19.27 -12.88
N THR A 5 -1.97 18.93 -14.10
CA THR A 5 -2.12 19.77 -15.30
C THR A 5 -3.49 19.66 -15.98
N ASN A 6 -4.24 18.58 -15.71
CA ASN A 6 -5.54 18.31 -16.34
C ASN A 6 -6.71 18.55 -15.38
N LEU A 7 -6.45 18.80 -14.10
CA LEU A 7 -7.47 18.97 -13.07
C LEU A 7 -7.64 20.44 -12.69
N LYS A 8 -8.85 20.80 -12.27
CA LYS A 8 -9.14 22.13 -11.72
C LYS A 8 -8.40 22.30 -10.39
N PRO A 9 -7.74 23.45 -10.15
CA PRO A 9 -7.05 23.71 -8.88
C PRO A 9 -8.01 23.90 -7.70
N LEU A 10 -9.23 24.38 -7.98
CA LEU A 10 -10.32 24.54 -7.02
C LEU A 10 -11.56 23.83 -7.57
N LEU A 11 -12.17 22.98 -6.76
CA LEU A 11 -13.40 22.25 -7.09
C LEU A 11 -14.61 22.95 -6.46
N SER A 12 -15.56 23.35 -7.29
CA SER A 12 -16.86 23.87 -6.87
C SER A 12 -17.72 22.74 -6.32
N ILE A 13 -18.05 22.83 -5.03
CA ILE A 13 -18.85 21.86 -4.28
C ILE A 13 -19.96 22.63 -3.58
N ASP A 14 -21.22 22.21 -3.77
CA ASP A 14 -22.35 22.71 -3.00
C ASP A 14 -23.08 21.58 -2.25
N ASP A 15 -24.24 21.85 -1.64
CA ASP A 15 -24.98 20.86 -0.84
C ASP A 15 -25.66 19.75 -1.66
N ALA A 16 -25.85 20.00 -2.96
CA ALA A 16 -26.59 19.14 -3.89
C ALA A 16 -25.73 18.58 -5.03
N THR A 17 -24.69 19.29 -5.45
CA THR A 17 -23.90 18.97 -6.64
C THR A 17 -22.39 19.11 -6.43
N VAL A 18 -21.64 18.44 -7.30
CA VAL A 18 -20.18 18.56 -7.41
C VAL A 18 -19.86 18.71 -8.90
N GLU A 19 -18.99 19.65 -9.24
CA GLU A 19 -18.53 19.78 -10.62
C GLU A 19 -17.55 18.66 -11.02
N CYS A 20 -17.41 18.42 -12.32
CA CYS A 20 -16.36 17.57 -12.84
C CYS A 20 -14.98 18.19 -12.54
N PRO A 21 -14.03 17.40 -12.00
CA PRO A 21 -12.72 17.91 -11.63
C PRO A 21 -11.79 18.17 -12.82
N VAL A 22 -12.15 17.73 -14.03
CA VAL A 22 -11.31 17.93 -15.23
C VAL A 22 -11.39 19.37 -15.71
N ALA A 23 -10.23 19.99 -15.95
CA ALA A 23 -10.12 21.36 -16.42
C ALA A 23 -10.85 21.56 -17.75
N GLY A 24 -11.65 22.63 -17.84
CA GLY A 24 -12.47 22.94 -19.01
C GLY A 24 -13.82 22.21 -19.07
N CYS A 25 -14.05 21.19 -18.23
CA CYS A 25 -15.34 20.52 -18.14
C CYS A 25 -16.34 21.35 -17.34
N THR A 26 -17.54 21.58 -17.88
CA THR A 26 -18.62 22.31 -17.20
C THR A 26 -19.70 21.40 -16.62
N HIS A 27 -19.56 20.08 -16.75
CA HIS A 27 -20.54 19.14 -16.21
C HIS A 27 -20.55 19.14 -14.68
N THR A 28 -21.74 19.06 -14.10
CA THR A 28 -21.98 18.86 -12.67
C THR A 28 -22.78 17.59 -12.44
N VAL A 29 -22.51 16.89 -11.34
CA VAL A 29 -23.22 15.66 -10.96
C VAL A 29 -23.82 15.81 -9.57
N GLU A 30 -24.73 14.90 -9.19
CA GLU A 30 -25.25 14.86 -7.82
C GLU A 30 -24.13 14.65 -6.80
N ARG A 31 -24.19 15.34 -5.67
CA ARG A 31 -23.21 15.19 -4.60
C ARG A 31 -23.40 13.86 -3.86
N GLN A 32 -22.36 13.04 -3.90
CA GLN A 32 -22.29 11.84 -3.06
C GLN A 32 -22.21 12.19 -1.58
N LYS A 33 -22.98 11.47 -0.75
CA LYS A 33 -23.03 11.61 0.72
C LYS A 33 -22.74 10.26 1.36
N ASN A 34 -21.97 10.28 2.45
CA ASN A 34 -21.58 9.13 3.29
C ASN A 34 -20.64 8.10 2.64
N SER A 35 -21.01 7.52 1.49
CA SER A 35 -20.23 6.47 0.81
C SER A 35 -20.10 6.72 -0.69
N PHE A 36 -18.97 6.28 -1.24
CA PHE A 36 -18.70 6.35 -2.67
C PHE A 36 -19.47 5.26 -3.42
N LYS A 37 -20.14 5.62 -4.51
CA LYS A 37 -20.96 4.74 -5.35
C LYS A 37 -20.71 5.02 -6.83
N LYS A 38 -20.63 3.96 -7.63
CA LYS A 38 -20.51 4.03 -9.09
C LYS A 38 -21.88 3.99 -9.76
N GLU A 39 -22.70 5.01 -9.52
CA GLU A 39 -24.03 5.17 -10.14
C GLU A 39 -23.97 6.19 -11.28
N PRO A 40 -24.76 6.04 -12.37
CA PRO A 40 -24.71 6.95 -13.52
C PRO A 40 -24.90 8.44 -13.18
N ARG A 41 -25.74 8.76 -12.19
CA ARG A 41 -25.97 10.14 -11.70
C ARG A 41 -24.75 10.81 -11.06
N PHE A 42 -23.73 10.02 -10.72
CA PHE A 42 -22.44 10.51 -10.19
C PHE A 42 -21.34 10.50 -11.25
N GLN A 43 -21.64 10.09 -12.49
CA GLN A 43 -20.65 9.96 -13.56
C GLN A 43 -20.65 11.19 -14.45
N CYS A 44 -19.46 11.72 -14.74
CA CYS A 44 -19.31 12.68 -15.84
C CYS A 44 -19.41 11.92 -17.18
N PRO A 45 -20.34 12.27 -18.08
CA PRO A 45 -20.52 11.53 -19.34
C PRO A 45 -19.34 11.72 -20.31
N GLU A 46 -18.65 12.86 -20.24
CA GLU A 46 -17.51 13.17 -21.11
C GLU A 46 -16.23 12.44 -20.68
N HIS A 47 -15.92 12.49 -19.38
CA HIS A 47 -14.66 12.00 -18.84
C HIS A 47 -14.77 10.58 -18.26
N ARG A 48 -15.99 10.04 -18.19
CA ARG A 48 -16.30 8.70 -17.68
C ARG A 48 -15.74 8.42 -16.29
N ILE A 49 -15.65 9.44 -15.43
CA ILE A 49 -15.26 9.29 -14.02
C ILE A 49 -16.47 9.44 -13.11
N PHE A 50 -16.49 8.68 -12.02
CA PHE A 50 -17.47 8.82 -10.95
C PHE A 50 -16.93 9.84 -9.93
N ILE A 51 -17.70 10.87 -9.61
CA ILE A 51 -17.20 12.04 -8.89
C ILE A 51 -17.77 12.08 -7.47
N SER A 52 -16.92 12.40 -6.51
CA SER A 52 -17.29 12.74 -5.14
C SER A 52 -16.65 14.07 -4.75
N PRO A 53 -17.05 14.70 -3.62
CA PRO A 53 -16.50 16.00 -3.22
C PRO A 53 -14.98 16.03 -3.04
N SER A 54 -14.34 14.92 -2.64
CA SER A 54 -12.92 14.88 -2.30
C SER A 54 -12.06 14.05 -3.24
N THR A 55 -12.65 13.30 -4.17
CA THR A 55 -11.93 12.42 -5.10
C THR A 55 -12.84 11.97 -6.24
N TYR A 56 -12.29 11.23 -7.20
CA TYR A 56 -13.05 10.54 -8.24
C TYR A 56 -12.52 9.12 -8.44
N GLU A 57 -13.35 8.25 -9.02
CA GLU A 57 -12.95 6.92 -9.50
C GLU A 57 -13.03 6.88 -11.02
N TYR A 58 -12.00 6.31 -11.64
CA TYR A 58 -12.05 5.93 -13.05
C TYR A 58 -13.12 4.86 -13.28
N GLU A 59 -13.68 4.84 -14.48
CA GLU A 59 -14.63 3.79 -14.85
C GLU A 59 -13.94 2.43 -14.81
N ARG A 60 -12.72 2.36 -15.34
CA ARG A 60 -11.91 1.14 -15.41
C ARG A 60 -10.65 1.27 -14.57
N GLU A 61 -10.22 0.16 -13.97
CA GLU A 61 -9.10 0.15 -13.03
C GLU A 61 -7.76 0.52 -13.70
N GLU A 62 -7.56 0.04 -14.93
CA GLU A 62 -6.34 0.26 -15.72
C GLU A 62 -6.07 1.74 -16.02
N GLU A 63 -7.08 2.61 -15.94
CA GLU A 63 -6.96 4.04 -16.22
C GLU A 63 -6.19 4.79 -15.13
N ASN A 64 -6.00 4.14 -13.96
CA ASN A 64 -5.16 4.58 -12.86
C ASN A 64 -3.81 3.85 -12.77
N LEU A 65 -3.46 3.04 -13.78
CA LEU A 65 -2.17 2.36 -13.88
C LEU A 65 -1.32 3.04 -14.95
N LEU A 66 -0.01 3.16 -14.72
CA LEU A 66 0.93 3.75 -15.69
C LEU A 66 1.21 2.84 -16.89
N TRP A 67 1.10 1.53 -16.67
CA TRP A 67 1.28 0.50 -17.70
C TRP A 67 0.04 -0.40 -17.74
N ALA A 68 -0.42 -0.63 -18.97
CA ALA A 68 -1.56 -1.48 -19.29
C ALA A 68 -1.27 -2.31 -20.55
N ASP A 69 0.01 -2.68 -20.75
CA ASP A 69 0.38 -3.67 -21.76
C ASP A 69 -0.07 -5.07 -21.34
N ASP A 70 -0.16 -6.01 -22.29
CA ASP A 70 -0.72 -7.34 -22.05
C ASP A 70 -0.06 -8.06 -20.88
N SER A 71 1.26 -7.92 -20.72
CA SER A 71 2.01 -8.58 -19.65
C SER A 71 1.66 -8.03 -18.27
N ASP A 72 1.47 -6.71 -18.17
CA ASP A 72 1.08 -6.06 -16.92
C ASP A 72 -0.39 -6.33 -16.58
N MET A 73 -1.26 -6.39 -17.58
CA MET A 73 -2.68 -6.71 -17.38
C MET A 73 -2.90 -8.18 -17.01
N GLU A 74 -2.10 -9.11 -17.55
CA GLU A 74 -2.10 -10.51 -17.13
C GLU A 74 -1.68 -10.63 -15.66
N LEU A 75 -0.55 -10.00 -15.28
CA LEU A 75 -0.07 -9.97 -13.90
C LEU A 75 -1.10 -9.34 -12.95
N PHE A 76 -1.68 -8.20 -13.32
CA PHE A 76 -2.68 -7.52 -12.51
C PHE A 76 -3.93 -8.39 -12.31
N SER A 77 -4.36 -9.08 -13.37
CA SER A 77 -5.48 -10.04 -13.30
C SER A 77 -5.18 -11.22 -12.38
N ALA A 78 -3.95 -11.75 -12.43
CA ALA A 78 -3.51 -12.83 -11.56
C ALA A 78 -3.48 -12.40 -10.08
N ILE A 79 -2.96 -11.21 -9.77
CA ILE A 79 -2.95 -10.64 -8.40
C ILE A 79 -4.37 -10.49 -7.84
N LYS A 80 -5.32 -10.06 -8.67
CA LYS A 80 -6.73 -9.91 -8.25
C LYS A 80 -7.40 -11.21 -7.84
N THR A 81 -6.83 -12.38 -8.15
CA THR A 81 -7.36 -13.67 -7.68
C THR A 81 -7.16 -13.88 -6.17
N VAL A 82 -6.21 -13.17 -5.56
CA VAL A 82 -5.86 -13.29 -4.14
C VAL A 82 -6.04 -11.99 -3.35
N LYS A 83 -5.93 -10.82 -4.00
CA LYS A 83 -6.19 -9.52 -3.37
C LYS A 83 -7.66 -9.40 -2.98
N ARG A 84 -7.94 -8.91 -1.77
CA ARG A 84 -9.29 -8.96 -1.19
C ARG A 84 -10.19 -7.79 -1.53
N GLU A 85 -9.66 -6.59 -1.38
CA GLU A 85 -10.34 -5.37 -1.77
C GLU A 85 -9.40 -4.61 -2.71
N SER A 86 -9.93 -4.17 -3.85
CA SER A 86 -9.22 -3.28 -4.76
C SER A 86 -10.00 -1.99 -4.86
N ARG A 87 -9.34 -0.90 -4.46
CA ARG A 87 -9.83 0.46 -4.74
C ARG A 87 -8.89 1.16 -5.72
N ILE A 88 -8.24 0.37 -6.59
CA ILE A 88 -7.17 0.87 -7.45
C ILE A 88 -7.67 1.93 -8.45
N ALA A 89 -8.95 1.91 -8.81
CA ALA A 89 -9.56 2.91 -9.68
C ALA A 89 -9.76 4.30 -9.01
N ARG A 90 -9.62 4.43 -7.69
CA ARG A 90 -9.69 5.74 -7.03
C ARG A 90 -8.47 6.56 -7.37
N GLU A 91 -8.65 7.83 -7.70
CA GLU A 91 -7.52 8.71 -7.93
C GLU A 91 -6.56 8.66 -6.74
N ASN A 92 -7.06 8.88 -5.54
CA ASN A 92 -6.24 8.86 -4.33
C ASN A 92 -5.92 7.44 -3.77
N SER A 93 -5.93 6.42 -4.64
CA SER A 93 -5.66 5.03 -4.26
C SER A 93 -4.20 4.80 -3.89
N GLU A 94 -4.01 4.31 -2.66
CA GLU A 94 -2.74 3.81 -2.15
C GLU A 94 -2.27 2.57 -2.93
N ASP A 95 -3.19 1.64 -3.25
CA ASP A 95 -2.89 0.46 -4.06
C ASP A 95 -2.32 0.84 -5.43
N ALA A 96 -2.86 1.89 -6.05
CA ALA A 96 -2.42 2.34 -7.37
C ALA A 96 -1.02 2.97 -7.31
N VAL A 97 -0.73 3.74 -6.26
CA VAL A 97 0.61 4.30 -6.03
C VAL A 97 1.61 3.16 -5.82
N THR A 98 1.28 2.19 -4.95
CA THR A 98 2.09 1.00 -4.69
C THR A 98 2.37 0.23 -5.97
N TRP A 99 1.34 -0.08 -6.77
CA TRP A 99 1.50 -0.72 -8.07
C TRP A 99 2.45 0.08 -8.96
N ASN A 100 2.12 1.34 -9.24
CA ASN A 100 2.86 2.15 -10.22
C ASN A 100 4.34 2.28 -9.83
N VAL A 101 4.64 2.53 -8.56
CA VAL A 101 6.02 2.73 -8.10
C VAL A 101 6.80 1.41 -8.07
N PHE A 102 6.29 0.36 -7.44
CA PHE A 102 7.05 -0.89 -7.30
C PHE A 102 7.08 -1.71 -8.59
N ARG A 103 6.04 -1.61 -9.43
CA ARG A 103 6.07 -2.21 -10.77
C ARG A 103 7.15 -1.57 -11.64
N TYR A 104 7.34 -0.26 -11.56
CA TYR A 104 8.45 0.42 -12.24
C TYR A 104 9.81 -0.12 -11.79
N LEU A 105 10.04 -0.19 -10.47
CA LEU A 105 11.29 -0.69 -9.92
C LEU A 105 11.58 -2.12 -10.39
N GLU A 106 10.54 -2.97 -10.47
CA GLU A 106 10.65 -4.33 -11.00
C GLU A 106 10.96 -4.32 -12.51
N ARG A 107 10.20 -3.56 -13.33
CA ARG A 107 10.40 -3.46 -14.79
C ARG A 107 11.81 -2.98 -15.17
N GLN A 108 12.39 -2.09 -14.37
CA GLN A 108 13.72 -1.53 -14.60
C GLN A 108 14.85 -2.32 -13.92
N ASN A 109 14.56 -3.45 -13.27
CA ASN A 109 15.52 -4.22 -12.45
C ASN A 109 16.22 -3.37 -11.37
N LEU A 110 15.52 -2.35 -10.86
CA LEU A 110 16.04 -1.42 -9.86
C LEU A 110 15.78 -1.85 -8.42
N LEU A 111 14.89 -2.84 -8.20
CA LEU A 111 14.46 -3.23 -6.85
C LEU A 111 15.64 -3.64 -5.92
N PRO A 112 16.58 -4.51 -6.29
CA PRO A 112 17.74 -4.81 -5.43
C PRO A 112 18.57 -3.57 -5.10
N SER A 113 18.86 -2.74 -6.10
CA SER A 113 19.67 -1.53 -5.94
C SER A 113 19.00 -0.51 -5.01
N PHE A 114 17.68 -0.37 -5.13
CA PHE A 114 16.89 0.48 -4.25
C PHE A 114 16.97 0.02 -2.79
N LEU A 115 16.81 -1.27 -2.55
CA LEU A 115 16.88 -1.84 -1.20
C LEU A 115 18.30 -1.74 -0.62
N ASN A 116 19.33 -1.86 -1.45
CA ASN A 116 20.72 -1.70 -1.02
C ASN A 116 21.02 -0.26 -0.61
N ASP A 117 20.56 0.73 -1.39
CA ASP A 117 20.69 2.16 -1.06
C ASP A 117 19.97 2.49 0.26
N TYR A 118 18.75 1.97 0.43
CA TYR A 118 17.93 2.30 1.60
C TYR A 118 18.34 1.55 2.88
N PHE A 119 18.52 0.24 2.81
CA PHE A 119 18.79 -0.62 3.98
C PHE A 119 20.26 -0.94 4.20
N SER A 120 21.17 -0.41 3.36
CA SER A 120 22.61 -0.71 3.44
C SER A 120 22.91 -2.22 3.47
N THR A 121 22.10 -3.01 2.77
CA THR A 121 22.24 -4.47 2.65
C THR A 121 22.90 -4.80 1.30
N ALA A 122 23.55 -5.96 1.17
CA ALA A 122 24.13 -6.43 -0.09
C ALA A 122 23.19 -7.44 -0.79
N ILE A 123 21.99 -7.00 -1.16
CA ILE A 123 20.95 -7.78 -1.83
C ILE A 123 21.32 -7.96 -3.30
N ASN A 124 21.28 -9.21 -3.77
CA ASN A 124 21.56 -9.57 -5.15
C ASN A 124 20.28 -9.95 -5.90
N THR A 125 19.34 -10.59 -5.21
CA THR A 125 18.06 -11.00 -5.78
C THR A 125 16.91 -10.53 -4.92
N ALA A 126 15.81 -10.13 -5.56
CA ALA A 126 14.61 -9.67 -4.89
C ALA A 126 13.38 -10.11 -5.69
N GLU A 127 12.49 -10.87 -5.06
CA GLU A 127 11.15 -11.14 -5.57
C GLU A 127 10.18 -10.12 -4.98
N LEU A 128 9.47 -9.39 -5.85
CA LEU A 128 8.37 -8.52 -5.45
C LEU A 128 7.08 -9.33 -5.33
N ILE A 129 6.46 -9.30 -4.15
CA ILE A 129 5.22 -9.97 -3.84
C ILE A 129 4.21 -8.89 -3.41
N LEU A 130 3.22 -8.60 -4.24
CA LEU A 130 2.21 -7.57 -3.98
C LEU A 130 0.92 -8.21 -3.44
N TRP A 131 0.41 -7.72 -2.32
CA TRP A 131 -0.84 -8.19 -1.70
C TRP A 131 -0.96 -9.71 -1.59
N SER A 132 0.10 -10.35 -1.10
CA SER A 132 0.23 -11.82 -0.97
C SER A 132 0.45 -12.60 -2.27
N PHE A 133 0.54 -11.96 -3.44
CA PHE A 133 0.79 -12.66 -4.70
C PHE A 133 2.29 -12.86 -4.97
N SER A 134 2.75 -14.09 -4.88
CA SER A 134 4.07 -14.53 -5.36
C SER A 134 3.94 -15.06 -6.78
N ARG A 135 4.63 -14.42 -7.71
CA ARG A 135 4.66 -14.84 -9.12
C ARG A 135 5.28 -16.22 -9.27
N LEU A 136 6.34 -16.52 -8.50
CA LEU A 136 7.04 -17.80 -8.56
C LEU A 136 6.13 -18.97 -8.16
N GLU A 137 5.39 -18.83 -7.06
CA GLU A 137 4.45 -19.87 -6.64
C GLU A 137 3.24 -19.97 -7.55
N TYR A 138 2.70 -18.84 -8.02
CA TYR A 138 1.54 -18.82 -8.90
C TYR A 138 1.77 -19.66 -10.17
N TYR A 139 2.90 -19.46 -10.86
CA TYR A 139 3.22 -20.24 -12.06
C TYR A 139 3.68 -21.67 -11.76
N SER A 140 4.13 -21.95 -10.54
CA SER A 140 4.52 -23.31 -10.13
C SER A 140 3.32 -24.16 -9.67
N ALA A 141 2.16 -23.54 -9.42
CA ALA A 141 1.00 -24.19 -8.82
C ALA A 141 0.33 -25.25 -9.71
N ASN A 142 0.65 -25.33 -11.02
CA ASN A 142 0.22 -26.41 -11.93
C ASN A 142 -1.22 -26.92 -11.69
N ASP A 143 -2.22 -26.07 -11.94
CA ASP A 143 -3.68 -26.29 -11.73
C ASP A 143 -4.17 -26.43 -10.28
N GLN A 144 -3.29 -26.34 -9.27
CA GLN A 144 -3.72 -26.23 -7.87
C GLN A 144 -4.31 -24.84 -7.58
N LYS A 145 -5.30 -24.81 -6.68
CA LYS A 145 -5.93 -23.56 -6.25
C LYS A 145 -4.92 -22.69 -5.49
N TYR A 146 -4.36 -21.70 -6.17
CA TYR A 146 -3.52 -20.67 -5.57
C TYR A 146 -4.34 -19.81 -4.59
N THR A 147 -3.80 -19.56 -3.39
CA THR A 147 -4.48 -18.80 -2.32
C THR A 147 -3.58 -17.71 -1.72
N GLY A 148 -2.56 -17.29 -2.48
CA GLY A 148 -1.50 -16.41 -2.03
C GLY A 148 -0.26 -17.18 -1.56
N TRP A 149 0.78 -16.42 -1.26
CA TRP A 149 2.11 -16.91 -0.91
C TRP A 149 2.08 -17.86 0.31
N SER A 150 2.65 -19.05 0.15
CA SER A 150 2.49 -20.17 1.07
C SER A 150 3.08 -19.89 2.46
N GLU A 151 4.22 -19.21 2.54
CA GLU A 151 4.85 -18.81 3.80
C GLU A 151 3.98 -17.81 4.58
N LEU A 152 3.36 -16.85 3.89
CA LEU A 152 2.43 -15.92 4.54
C LEU A 152 1.19 -16.65 5.04
N ASN A 153 0.64 -17.58 4.24
CA ASN A 153 -0.50 -18.38 4.67
C ASN A 153 -0.18 -19.26 5.89
N SER A 154 1.04 -19.78 5.96
CA SER A 154 1.52 -20.52 7.14
C SER A 154 1.58 -19.63 8.39
N ALA A 155 2.05 -18.38 8.24
CA ALA A 155 2.10 -17.42 9.34
C ALA A 155 0.70 -17.01 9.82
N ARG A 156 -0.21 -16.73 8.88
CA ARG A 156 -1.63 -16.43 9.19
C ARG A 156 -2.22 -17.54 10.06
N LEU A 157 -2.05 -18.81 9.65
CA LEU A 157 -2.54 -19.96 10.41
C LEU A 157 -1.87 -20.13 11.77
N ALA A 158 -0.54 -19.93 11.86
CA ALA A 158 0.21 -20.02 13.12
C ALA A 158 -0.26 -19.01 14.17
N PHE A 159 -0.82 -17.89 13.72
CA PHE A 159 -1.37 -16.81 14.55
C PHE A 159 -2.90 -16.76 14.54
N GLY A 160 -3.56 -17.86 14.20
CA GLY A 160 -5.01 -18.02 14.32
C GLY A 160 -5.85 -17.19 13.32
N GLU A 161 -5.22 -16.57 12.33
CA GLU A 161 -5.91 -15.93 11.23
C GLU A 161 -6.40 -16.97 10.21
N THR A 162 -7.41 -16.60 9.42
CA THR A 162 -7.86 -17.42 8.28
C THR A 162 -7.20 -16.92 6.99
N ILE A 163 -6.88 -17.81 6.06
CA ILE A 163 -6.26 -17.42 4.77
C ILE A 163 -7.11 -16.37 4.03
N THR A 164 -8.43 -16.53 4.04
CA THR A 164 -9.37 -15.64 3.34
C THR A 164 -9.60 -14.29 4.04
N ARG A 165 -9.24 -14.13 5.33
CA ARG A 165 -9.47 -12.89 6.11
C ARG A 165 -8.29 -12.40 6.99
N GLY A 166 -7.12 -13.04 6.92
CA GLY A 166 -5.87 -12.65 7.62
C GLY A 166 -5.13 -11.43 7.10
N SER A 167 -3.97 -11.09 7.62
CA SER A 167 -3.23 -9.87 7.30
C SER A 167 -2.68 -9.91 5.86
N GLU A 168 -2.85 -8.82 5.10
CA GLU A 168 -2.38 -8.65 3.71
C GLU A 168 -1.41 -7.46 3.67
N PRO A 169 -0.09 -7.69 3.79
CA PRO A 169 0.88 -6.62 3.58
C PRO A 169 0.81 -6.11 2.14
N ASP A 170 0.92 -4.80 1.94
CA ASP A 170 0.90 -4.22 0.60
C ASP A 170 2.03 -4.76 -0.27
N ILE A 171 3.24 -4.77 0.28
CA ILE A 171 4.45 -5.17 -0.40
C ILE A 171 5.23 -6.11 0.51
N ILE A 172 5.61 -7.25 -0.05
CA ILE A 172 6.59 -8.17 0.51
C ILE A 172 7.72 -8.27 -0.50
N ILE A 173 8.96 -8.21 -0.03
CA ILE A 173 10.14 -8.41 -0.84
C ILE A 173 10.98 -9.52 -0.22
N ASN A 174 11.00 -10.66 -0.90
CA ASN A 174 11.78 -11.82 -0.50
C ASN A 174 13.13 -11.78 -1.22
N THR A 175 14.21 -11.64 -0.46
CA THR A 175 15.57 -11.48 -1.02
C THR A 175 16.51 -12.60 -0.60
N ASP A 176 17.71 -12.65 -1.16
CA ASP A 176 18.76 -13.56 -0.68
C ASP A 176 19.30 -13.20 0.71
N LYS A 177 19.02 -11.98 1.22
CA LYS A 177 19.60 -11.45 2.48
C LYS A 177 18.61 -11.21 3.61
N ALA A 178 17.36 -10.91 3.30
CA ALA A 178 16.33 -10.52 4.26
C ALA A 178 14.91 -10.77 3.71
N LEU A 179 13.96 -10.88 4.63
CA LEU A 179 12.53 -10.75 4.33
C LEU A 179 12.09 -9.33 4.69
N ILE A 180 11.53 -8.60 3.72
CA ILE A 180 11.15 -7.20 3.90
C ILE A 180 9.65 -7.07 3.70
N PHE A 181 8.94 -6.54 4.68
CA PHE A 181 7.55 -6.11 4.53
C PHE A 181 7.54 -4.58 4.45
N ILE A 182 6.79 -4.03 3.50
CA ILE A 182 6.59 -2.59 3.39
C ILE A 182 5.08 -2.32 3.44
N GLU A 183 4.68 -1.57 4.46
CA GLU A 183 3.32 -1.06 4.59
C GLU A 183 3.23 0.32 3.96
N ALA A 184 2.35 0.48 2.96
CA ALA A 184 2.22 1.70 2.19
C ALA A 184 1.19 2.63 2.81
N LYS A 185 1.55 3.92 2.94
CA LYS A 185 0.66 4.97 3.43
C LYS A 185 0.81 6.22 2.57
N VAL A 186 -0.25 6.62 1.89
CA VAL A 186 -0.30 7.83 1.06
C VAL A 186 -1.36 8.77 1.62
N THR A 187 -2.60 8.28 1.70
CA THR A 187 -3.74 9.06 2.20
C THR A 187 -4.06 8.71 3.64
N SER A 188 -4.07 7.41 3.95
CA SER A 188 -4.35 6.89 5.28
C SER A 188 -3.16 7.05 6.22
N GLY A 189 -3.44 7.15 7.53
CA GLY A 189 -2.41 7.17 8.57
C GLY A 189 -2.22 5.78 9.20
N ASN A 190 -1.30 5.68 10.16
CA ASN A 190 -1.04 4.41 10.85
C ASN A 190 -1.95 4.14 12.06
N ASP A 191 -2.98 4.95 12.28
CA ASP A 191 -3.94 4.74 13.35
C ASP A 191 -5.00 3.71 12.95
N THR A 192 -4.67 2.44 13.17
CA THR A 192 -5.30 1.28 12.51
C THR A 192 -6.08 0.35 13.46
N SER A 193 -6.20 0.70 14.74
CA SER A 193 -7.03 -0.08 15.66
C SER A 193 -8.53 0.17 15.46
N GLY A 194 -8.89 1.20 14.68
CA GLY A 194 -10.26 1.59 14.40
C GLY A 194 -10.91 2.36 15.54
N SER A 195 -12.22 2.59 15.42
CA SER A 195 -13.04 3.29 16.42
C SER A 195 -14.32 2.51 16.73
N GLY A 196 -14.92 2.75 17.90
CA GLY A 196 -16.18 2.12 18.31
C GLY A 196 -16.08 0.59 18.36
N GLU A 197 -17.03 -0.11 17.73
CA GLU A 197 -17.11 -1.58 17.76
C GLU A 197 -15.85 -2.28 17.23
N ASN A 198 -15.19 -1.71 16.21
CA ASN A 198 -13.96 -2.29 15.67
C ASN A 198 -12.81 -2.23 16.70
N TYR A 199 -12.68 -1.11 17.40
CA TYR A 199 -11.70 -0.94 18.47
C TYR A 199 -11.96 -1.92 19.61
N ASP A 200 -13.22 -2.00 20.07
CA ASP A 200 -13.64 -2.91 21.14
C ASP A 200 -13.37 -4.37 20.76
N ARG A 201 -13.61 -4.73 19.50
CA ARG A 201 -13.31 -6.07 18.98
C ARG A 201 -11.82 -6.36 19.03
N HIS A 202 -10.98 -5.45 18.56
CA HIS A 202 -9.52 -5.63 18.59
C HIS A 202 -8.99 -5.73 20.02
N MET A 203 -9.56 -4.97 20.97
CA MET A 203 -9.19 -5.07 22.39
C MET A 203 -9.57 -6.41 23.04
N LYS A 204 -10.69 -7.01 22.63
CA LYS A 204 -11.20 -8.26 23.21
C LYS A 204 -10.60 -9.51 22.58
N VAL A 205 -10.28 -9.48 21.28
CA VAL A 205 -9.94 -10.67 20.50
C VAL A 205 -8.56 -10.51 19.86
N PRO A 206 -7.49 -11.02 20.49
CA PRO A 206 -6.15 -10.99 19.89
C PRO A 206 -5.97 -12.00 18.76
N ASN A 207 -7.02 -12.65 18.23
CA ASN A 207 -6.95 -13.69 17.17
C ASN A 207 -5.97 -14.85 17.41
N GLY A 208 -5.50 -15.08 18.64
CA GLY A 208 -4.43 -16.04 18.90
C GLY A 208 -3.02 -15.46 18.67
N TYR A 209 -2.88 -14.16 18.44
CA TYR A 209 -1.58 -13.48 18.28
C TYR A 209 -0.68 -13.64 19.50
N THR A 210 -1.25 -13.60 20.71
CA THR A 210 -0.47 -13.71 21.96
C THR A 210 -0.08 -15.14 22.31
N THR A 211 -0.77 -16.14 21.75
CA THR A 211 -0.55 -17.57 22.08
C THR A 211 0.03 -18.37 20.91
N GLY A 212 -0.13 -17.88 19.69
CA GLY A 212 0.30 -18.49 18.44
C GLY A 212 1.82 -18.64 18.36
N ALA A 213 2.25 -19.59 17.53
CA ALA A 213 3.67 -19.91 17.33
C ALA A 213 4.46 -20.09 18.64
N ASN A 214 3.89 -20.81 19.61
CA ASN A 214 4.48 -21.04 20.93
C ASN A 214 4.78 -19.75 21.72
N GLY A 215 3.85 -18.79 21.69
CA GLY A 215 4.00 -17.52 22.40
C GLY A 215 5.04 -16.58 21.77
N TRP A 216 5.16 -16.59 20.43
CA TRP A 216 6.16 -15.78 19.72
C TRP A 216 6.04 -14.28 20.02
N TYR A 217 4.83 -13.80 20.32
CA TYR A 217 4.56 -12.41 20.69
C TYR A 217 5.52 -11.89 21.78
N ASP A 218 5.71 -12.66 22.85
CA ASP A 218 6.54 -12.25 24.00
C ASP A 218 8.03 -12.15 23.64
N GLN A 219 8.46 -12.75 22.53
CA GLN A 219 9.84 -12.67 22.05
C GLN A 219 10.10 -11.43 21.18
N VAL A 220 9.04 -10.85 20.60
CA VAL A 220 9.18 -9.78 19.60
C VAL A 220 8.49 -8.47 20.00
N PHE A 221 7.71 -8.46 21.09
CA PHE A 221 7.11 -7.26 21.67
C PHE A 221 7.59 -6.99 23.10
N ARG A 222 7.77 -5.71 23.44
CA ARG A 222 8.00 -5.20 24.80
C ARG A 222 6.68 -4.86 25.49
N SER A 223 5.72 -4.34 24.73
CA SER A 223 4.39 -4.00 25.23
C SER A 223 3.44 -5.18 25.09
N ASN A 224 2.51 -5.33 26.03
CA ASN A 224 1.40 -6.26 25.86
C ASN A 224 0.52 -5.86 24.66
N TYR A 225 -0.26 -6.81 24.15
CA TYR A 225 -1.10 -6.63 22.97
C TYR A 225 -2.03 -5.42 23.07
N GLN A 226 -2.74 -5.27 24.20
CA GLN A 226 -3.70 -4.19 24.42
C GLN A 226 -3.04 -2.81 24.32
N THR A 227 -1.85 -2.64 24.91
CA THR A 227 -1.11 -1.37 24.85
C THR A 227 -0.75 -0.96 23.41
N VAL A 228 -0.46 -1.92 22.52
CA VAL A 228 -0.17 -1.60 21.12
C VAL A 228 -1.45 -1.25 20.35
N VAL A 229 -2.57 -1.91 20.67
CA VAL A 229 -3.89 -1.58 20.12
C VAL A 229 -4.35 -0.20 20.59
N GLU A 230 -4.17 0.13 21.86
CA GLU A 230 -4.45 1.46 22.44
C GLU A 230 -3.62 2.56 21.76
N ALA A 231 -2.35 2.26 21.44
CA ALA A 231 -1.48 3.14 20.66
C ALA A 231 -1.83 3.22 19.16
N GLN A 232 -2.95 2.63 18.75
CA GLN A 232 -3.46 2.59 17.39
C GLN A 232 -2.56 1.88 16.36
N LYS A 233 -1.62 1.03 16.78
CA LYS A 233 -0.65 0.38 15.87
C LYS A 233 -1.01 -1.08 15.54
N TYR A 234 -2.30 -1.41 15.45
CA TYR A 234 -2.76 -2.79 15.25
C TYR A 234 -2.28 -3.43 13.94
N GLU A 235 -2.24 -2.69 12.84
CA GLU A 235 -1.75 -3.20 11.56
C GLU A 235 -0.25 -3.51 11.59
N LEU A 236 0.56 -2.55 12.06
CA LEU A 236 2.00 -2.75 12.25
C LEU A 236 2.29 -3.89 13.22
N LEU A 237 1.47 -4.07 14.28
CA LEU A 237 1.57 -5.20 15.19
C LEU A 237 1.46 -6.53 14.45
N ARG A 238 0.45 -6.66 13.56
CA ARG A 238 0.24 -7.90 12.79
C ARG A 238 1.41 -8.17 11.87
N PHE A 239 1.86 -7.17 11.11
CA PHE A 239 2.97 -7.35 10.17
C PHE A 239 4.30 -7.63 10.85
N TRP A 240 4.56 -6.99 12.00
CA TRP A 240 5.73 -7.31 12.81
C TRP A 240 5.69 -8.75 13.30
N LEU A 241 4.54 -9.19 13.84
CA LEU A 241 4.37 -10.54 14.38
C LEU A 241 4.53 -11.62 13.31
N LEU A 242 3.78 -11.51 12.22
CA LEU A 242 3.80 -12.47 11.13
C LEU A 242 5.16 -12.48 10.44
N GLY A 243 5.69 -11.30 10.09
CA GLY A 243 6.94 -11.17 9.35
C GLY A 243 8.17 -11.65 10.12
N THR A 244 8.28 -11.33 11.41
CA THR A 244 9.40 -11.83 12.25
C THR A 244 9.37 -13.34 12.39
N TRP A 245 8.18 -13.94 12.53
CA TRP A 245 8.04 -15.39 12.61
C TRP A 245 8.38 -16.07 11.28
N MET A 246 7.90 -15.52 10.15
CA MET A 246 8.22 -16.01 8.81
C MET A 246 9.72 -15.97 8.56
N ALA A 247 10.36 -14.84 8.87
CA ALA A 247 11.79 -14.67 8.69
C ALA A 247 12.59 -15.68 9.52
N LEU A 248 12.15 -16.01 10.74
CA LEU A 248 12.72 -17.10 11.54
C LEU A 248 12.62 -18.45 10.81
N GLN A 249 11.45 -18.80 10.26
CA GLN A 249 11.27 -20.07 9.53
C GLN A 249 12.17 -20.14 8.28
N MET A 250 12.42 -19.00 7.65
CA MET A 250 13.25 -18.87 6.45
C MET A 250 14.74 -18.70 6.77
N ASN A 251 15.11 -18.61 8.06
CA ASN A 251 16.45 -18.26 8.52
C ASN A 251 17.00 -16.96 7.89
N LYS A 252 16.18 -15.90 7.90
CA LYS A 252 16.52 -14.57 7.37
C LYS A 252 16.30 -13.49 8.43
N PRO A 253 17.08 -12.39 8.40
CA PRO A 253 16.70 -11.13 9.01
C PRO A 253 15.34 -10.65 8.49
N PHE A 254 14.60 -9.95 9.36
CA PHE A 254 13.33 -9.31 9.01
C PHE A 254 13.47 -7.78 9.02
N ILE A 255 12.83 -7.13 8.06
CA ILE A 255 12.68 -5.67 8.04
C ILE A 255 11.20 -5.37 7.84
N LEU A 256 10.62 -4.60 8.75
CA LEU A 256 9.34 -3.95 8.52
C LEU A 256 9.61 -2.49 8.21
N ALA A 257 9.17 -2.03 7.05
CA ALA A 257 9.23 -0.62 6.68
C ALA A 257 7.83 -0.05 6.55
N ASN A 258 7.68 1.23 6.89
CA ASN A 258 6.47 1.98 6.60
C ASN A 258 6.80 3.11 5.63
N ILE A 259 6.26 3.03 4.40
CA ILE A 259 6.48 4.03 3.36
C ILE A 259 5.36 5.07 3.39
N VAL A 260 5.73 6.31 3.73
CA VAL A 260 4.81 7.43 3.96
C VAL A 260 5.17 8.63 3.10
N LEU A 261 4.30 9.64 3.03
CA LEU A 261 4.70 10.95 2.49
C LEU A 261 5.72 11.62 3.42
N ARG A 262 6.71 12.32 2.87
CA ARG A 262 7.82 12.92 3.64
C ARG A 262 7.36 13.78 4.82
N GLU A 263 6.27 14.55 4.67
CA GLU A 263 5.73 15.36 5.76
C GLU A 263 4.86 14.63 6.78
N LYS A 264 4.41 13.40 6.50
CA LYS A 264 3.49 12.63 7.36
C LYS A 264 4.24 11.63 8.24
N GLU A 265 3.60 11.21 9.33
CA GLU A 265 4.06 10.07 10.15
C GLU A 265 5.52 10.19 10.61
N LYS A 266 6.02 11.41 10.87
CA LYS A 266 7.43 11.67 11.17
C LYS A 266 7.94 10.94 12.42
N ALA A 267 7.04 10.66 13.35
CA ALA A 267 7.37 10.01 14.62
C ALA A 267 7.12 8.48 14.59
N ILE A 268 6.59 7.90 13.51
CA ILE A 268 6.11 6.51 13.50
C ILE A 268 7.19 5.51 13.91
N GLU A 269 8.43 5.73 13.47
CA GLU A 269 9.56 4.88 13.82
C GLU A 269 9.80 4.86 15.34
N THR A 270 9.84 6.03 15.97
CA THR A 270 10.04 6.14 17.42
C THR A 270 8.81 5.68 18.20
N GLU A 271 7.60 5.95 17.71
CA GLU A 271 6.35 5.55 18.36
C GLU A 271 6.18 4.04 18.38
N PHE A 272 6.33 3.37 17.23
CA PHE A 272 6.18 1.93 17.15
C PHE A 272 7.36 1.18 17.81
N SER A 273 8.58 1.70 17.71
CA SER A 273 9.78 1.09 18.33
C SER A 273 9.71 0.95 19.84
N LYS A 274 8.88 1.74 20.53
CA LYS A 274 8.62 1.59 21.98
C LYS A 274 7.98 0.24 22.30
N HIS A 275 7.19 -0.30 21.37
CA HIS A 275 6.38 -1.49 21.56
C HIS A 275 7.09 -2.79 21.18
N ILE A 276 8.09 -2.74 20.29
CA ILE A 276 8.75 -3.92 19.73
C ILE A 276 10.13 -4.18 20.33
N GLN A 277 10.55 -5.44 20.31
CA GLN A 277 11.91 -5.85 20.61
C GLN A 277 12.74 -5.91 19.31
N ALA A 278 13.11 -4.76 18.75
CA ALA A 278 14.01 -4.69 17.60
C ALA A 278 15.46 -5.08 17.98
N ASN A 279 16.20 -5.65 17.02
CA ASN A 279 17.63 -5.97 17.11
C ASN A 279 18.25 -6.11 15.70
N ASP A 280 19.50 -6.53 15.61
CA ASP A 280 20.25 -6.65 14.34
C ASP A 280 19.59 -7.60 13.31
N THR A 281 18.74 -8.53 13.73
CA THR A 281 18.04 -9.47 12.84
C THR A 281 16.57 -9.13 12.63
N ARG A 282 16.03 -8.10 13.29
CA ARG A 282 14.66 -7.62 13.10
C ARG A 282 14.56 -6.13 13.36
N THR A 283 14.31 -5.35 12.31
CA THR A 283 14.31 -3.88 12.38
C THR A 283 13.01 -3.29 11.87
N PHE A 284 12.60 -2.17 12.46
CA PHE A 284 11.51 -1.34 11.96
C PHE A 284 12.09 -0.02 11.46
N SER A 285 11.63 0.45 10.31
CA SER A 285 12.08 1.72 9.73
C SER A 285 10.92 2.49 9.10
N ARG A 286 11.03 3.81 9.12
CA ARG A 286 10.20 4.70 8.31
C ARG A 286 10.94 4.99 7.01
N MET A 287 10.24 5.02 5.89
CA MET A 287 10.74 5.45 4.59
C MET A 287 9.75 6.41 3.90
N CYS A 288 10.19 7.14 2.87
CA CYS A 288 9.31 8.04 2.14
C CYS A 288 9.17 7.70 0.65
N TRP A 289 7.99 8.00 0.10
CA TRP A 289 7.77 7.93 -1.34
C TRP A 289 8.73 8.83 -2.13
N GLU A 290 9.04 10.00 -1.58
CA GLU A 290 10.02 10.93 -2.14
C GLU A 290 11.46 10.37 -2.12
N ASP A 291 11.79 9.46 -1.19
CA ASP A 291 13.10 8.80 -1.19
C ASP A 291 13.22 7.84 -2.37
N VAL A 292 12.10 7.21 -2.79
CA VAL A 292 12.05 6.41 -4.02
C VAL A 292 12.28 7.29 -5.25
N TYR A 293 11.64 8.46 -5.31
CA TYR A 293 11.88 9.43 -6.38
C TYR A 293 13.36 9.85 -6.44
N ASP A 294 13.94 10.23 -5.31
CA ASP A 294 15.34 10.63 -5.19
C ASP A 294 16.28 9.50 -5.63
N PHE A 295 15.97 8.26 -5.27
CA PHE A 295 16.71 7.08 -5.73
C PHE A 295 16.62 6.90 -7.26
N ILE A 296 15.42 6.98 -7.84
CA ILE A 296 15.23 6.82 -9.29
C ILE A 296 16.03 7.89 -10.03
N ALA A 297 16.01 9.14 -9.55
CA ALA A 297 16.81 10.24 -10.10
C ALA A 297 18.33 9.96 -10.06
N LYS A 298 18.82 9.36 -8.97
CA LYS A 298 20.24 8.99 -8.82
C LYS A 298 20.65 7.76 -9.62
N SER A 299 19.71 6.86 -9.94
CA SER A 299 19.99 5.59 -10.63
C SER A 299 20.62 5.76 -12.03
N GLY A 300 20.43 6.93 -12.66
CA GLY A 300 20.94 7.23 -13.99
C GLY A 300 20.22 6.50 -15.13
N VAL A 301 19.21 5.69 -14.84
CA VAL A 301 18.34 5.09 -15.86
C VAL A 301 17.59 6.19 -16.58
N SER A 302 17.63 6.19 -17.91
CA SER A 302 16.93 7.16 -18.75
C SER A 302 16.26 6.45 -19.91
N ASN A 303 14.94 6.38 -19.86
CA ASN A 303 14.08 5.84 -20.92
C ASN A 303 12.65 6.37 -20.74
N SER A 304 11.77 6.03 -21.69
CA SER A 304 10.38 6.50 -21.67
C SER A 304 9.59 6.08 -20.42
N ASP A 305 9.91 4.94 -19.81
CA ASP A 305 9.25 4.50 -18.57
C ASP A 305 9.73 5.33 -17.38
N THR A 306 11.00 5.71 -17.34
CA THR A 306 11.54 6.64 -16.34
C THR A 306 10.91 8.03 -16.47
N ASP A 307 10.75 8.54 -17.70
CA ASP A 307 10.10 9.83 -17.94
C ASP A 307 8.63 9.82 -17.47
N LYS A 308 7.90 8.73 -17.76
CA LYS A 308 6.53 8.53 -17.26
C LYS A 308 6.49 8.51 -15.73
N MET A 309 7.43 7.82 -15.08
CA MET A 309 7.47 7.74 -13.61
C MET A 309 7.78 9.11 -12.98
N PHE A 310 8.73 9.88 -13.53
CA PHE A 310 8.97 11.25 -13.07
C PHE A 310 7.76 12.16 -13.29
N HIS A 311 7.09 12.04 -14.44
CA HIS A 311 5.86 12.79 -14.70
C HIS A 311 4.77 12.42 -13.70
N TYR A 312 4.62 11.13 -13.38
CA TYR A 312 3.68 10.64 -12.38
C TYR A 312 3.95 11.26 -11.01
N PHE A 313 5.15 11.09 -10.48
CA PHE A 313 5.54 11.64 -9.18
C PHE A 313 5.34 13.16 -9.09
N LYS A 314 5.69 13.92 -10.14
CA LYS A 314 5.55 15.39 -10.13
C LYS A 314 4.10 15.88 -10.20
N ASN A 315 3.20 15.10 -10.78
CA ASN A 315 1.85 15.56 -11.10
C ASN A 315 0.73 14.74 -10.43
N LYS A 316 1.06 13.69 -9.67
CA LYS A 316 0.07 12.85 -9.00
C LYS A 316 -0.69 13.65 -7.97
N THR A 317 -2.01 13.52 -7.93
CA THR A 317 -2.84 14.23 -6.95
C THR A 317 -3.43 13.26 -5.92
N LEU A 318 -4.05 13.77 -4.86
CA LEU A 318 -4.76 12.96 -3.86
C LEU A 318 -6.23 13.37 -3.75
N GLY A 319 -6.77 13.94 -4.83
CA GLY A 319 -8.08 14.54 -4.85
C GLY A 319 -8.07 15.93 -4.22
N TYR A 320 -9.13 16.28 -3.50
CA TYR A 320 -9.42 17.63 -3.04
C TYR A 320 -9.59 17.70 -1.52
N ASP A 321 -9.11 18.78 -0.91
CA ASP A 321 -9.29 19.03 0.52
C ASP A 321 -10.73 19.47 0.86
N SER A 322 -11.01 19.73 2.14
CA SER A 322 -12.34 20.17 2.59
C SER A 322 -12.79 21.52 2.03
N ASN A 323 -11.86 22.32 1.50
CA ASN A 323 -12.13 23.60 0.87
C ASN A 323 -12.18 23.48 -0.67
N GLY A 324 -12.07 22.26 -1.21
CA GLY A 324 -12.03 22.01 -2.64
C GLY A 324 -10.68 22.31 -3.30
N ASN A 325 -9.59 22.51 -2.56
CA ASN A 325 -8.27 22.70 -3.17
C ASN A 325 -7.68 21.37 -3.62
N LEU A 326 -7.12 21.33 -4.82
CA LEU A 326 -6.44 20.16 -5.35
C LEU A 326 -5.16 19.86 -4.54
N ILE A 327 -5.01 18.62 -4.10
CA ILE A 327 -3.88 18.19 -3.28
C ILE A 327 -2.84 17.51 -4.19
N ASN A 328 -1.64 18.07 -4.25
CA ASN A 328 -0.49 17.37 -4.85
C ASN A 328 -0.01 16.26 -3.91
N ALA A 329 0.28 15.08 -4.45
CA ALA A 329 0.63 13.90 -3.66
C ALA A 329 2.01 13.99 -3.04
N PHE A 330 3.02 14.40 -3.82
CA PHE A 330 4.42 14.34 -3.45
C PHE A 330 5.05 15.74 -3.48
N LYS A 331 5.99 16.00 -2.56
CA LYS A 331 6.74 17.26 -2.52
C LYS A 331 8.15 17.06 -3.05
N ILE A 332 8.30 17.28 -4.36
CA ILE A 332 9.50 16.97 -5.15
C ILE A 332 10.21 18.24 -5.60
#